data_AF-A0A850QPW9-F1
#
_entry.id   AF-A0A850QPW9-F1
#
_cell.length_a   1.000
_cell.length_b   1.000
_cell.length_c   1.000
_cell.angle_alpha   90.00
_cell.angle_beta   90.00
_cell.angle_gamma   90.00
#
_symmetry.space_group_name_H-M   'P 1'
#
loop_
_entity.id
_entity.type
_entity.pdbx_description
1 polymer ?
#
loop_
_entity_poly.entity_id
_entity_poly.type
_entity_poly.pdbx_seq_one_letter_code
_entity_poly.pdbx_strand_id
1 'polypeptide(L)'
;MDNEKQTISTMIGKALKLGWSVIASVRGVSFSQDRDVQYYIDVTATSPDLSDELDIGFWPGMNKDYAITEQDLADIKDLHPSVKIERAANLSSGDEGCVVLTDSVNG
;
A
#
# COMPACT_ATOMS: atom_id res chain seq x y z
N MET A 1 20.70 -2.34 10.85
CA MET A 1 19.30 -2.05 11.20
C MET A 1 18.82 -0.97 10.25
N ASP A 2 17.85 -1.31 9.42
CA ASP A 2 17.33 -0.47 8.34
C ASP A 2 16.55 0.73 8.93
N ASN A 3 17.25 1.86 9.09
CA ASN A 3 16.76 3.07 9.76
C ASN A 3 15.44 3.60 9.13
N GLU A 4 15.26 3.36 7.83
CA GLU A 4 14.08 3.73 7.06
C GLU A 4 12.87 2.87 7.43
N LYS A 5 13.00 1.54 7.51
CA LYS A 5 11.90 0.63 7.95
C LYS A 5 11.37 1.05 9.31
N GLN A 6 12.27 1.37 10.24
CA GLN A 6 11.89 1.78 11.59
C GLN A 6 11.18 3.15 11.61
N THR A 7 11.60 4.08 10.75
CA THR A 7 10.98 5.41 10.62
C THR A 7 9.56 5.29 10.08
N ILE A 8 9.35 4.56 8.98
CA ILE A 8 8.03 4.32 8.39
C ILE A 8 7.11 3.59 9.39
N SER A 9 7.61 2.53 10.01
CA SER A 9 6.88 1.79 11.05
C SER A 9 6.45 2.68 12.23
N THR A 10 7.30 3.61 12.65
CA THR A 10 6.97 4.57 13.71
C THR A 10 5.86 5.54 13.28
N MET A 11 5.89 6.00 12.02
CA MET A 11 4.88 6.90 11.47
C MET A 11 3.52 6.21 11.32
N ILE A 12 3.51 4.94 10.85
CA ILE A 12 2.31 4.09 10.84
C ILE A 12 1.70 4.01 12.24
N GLY A 13 2.53 3.67 13.24
CA GLY A 13 2.08 3.57 14.62
C GLY A 13 1.53 4.89 15.19
N LYS A 14 2.08 6.04 14.78
CA LYS A 14 1.55 7.36 15.16
C LYS A 14 0.20 7.64 14.51
N ALA A 15 0.06 7.40 13.20
CA ALA A 15 -1.20 7.60 12.49
C ALA A 15 -2.32 6.74 13.06
N LEU A 16 -2.05 5.45 13.32
CA LEU A 16 -3.01 4.54 13.95
C LEU A 16 -3.42 5.00 15.35
N LYS A 17 -2.49 5.53 16.16
CA LYS A 17 -2.80 6.08 17.49
C LYS A 17 -3.67 7.34 17.43
N LEU A 18 -3.59 8.10 16.35
CA LEU A 18 -4.45 9.26 16.10
C LEU A 18 -5.83 8.85 15.54
N GLY A 19 -6.08 7.56 15.34
CA GLY A 19 -7.34 7.04 14.79
C GLY A 19 -7.42 7.15 13.26
N TRP A 20 -6.30 7.39 12.59
CA TRP A 20 -6.26 7.49 11.13
C TRP A 20 -6.28 6.11 10.49
N SER A 21 -6.89 6.01 9.32
CA SER A 21 -6.87 4.79 8.51
C SER A 21 -5.58 4.73 7.73
N VAL A 22 -4.73 3.74 8.00
CA VAL A 22 -3.47 3.53 7.27
C VAL A 22 -3.65 2.44 6.22
N ILE A 23 -3.18 2.72 5.01
CA ILE A 23 -3.22 1.82 3.85
C ILE A 23 -1.79 1.60 3.36
N ALA A 24 -1.38 0.35 3.23
CA ALA A 24 -0.15 -0.04 2.56
C ALA A 24 -0.51 -0.65 1.19
N SER A 25 -0.04 -0.02 0.12
CA SER A 25 -0.40 -0.32 -1.25
C SER A 25 0.78 -0.81 -2.07
N VAL A 26 0.66 -1.92 -2.80
CA VAL A 26 1.68 -2.28 -3.80
C VAL A 26 1.50 -1.41 -5.03
N ARG A 27 2.59 -0.80 -5.48
CA ARG A 27 2.66 0.00 -6.70
C ARG A 27 3.69 -0.60 -7.64
N GLY A 28 3.41 -0.55 -8.94
CA GLY A 28 4.33 -0.94 -10.00
C GLY A 28 4.78 0.28 -10.78
N VAL A 29 6.10 0.42 -10.97
CA VAL A 29 6.69 1.42 -11.87
C VAL A 29 7.40 0.72 -13.00
N SER A 30 7.12 1.13 -14.24
CA SER A 30 7.86 0.66 -15.41
C SER A 30 8.80 1.75 -15.88
N PHE A 31 10.07 1.42 -16.07
CA PHE A 31 11.04 2.33 -16.66
C PHE A 31 11.07 2.09 -18.17
N SER A 32 10.86 3.15 -18.95
CA SER A 32 10.67 3.11 -20.41
C SER A 32 11.85 2.54 -21.20
N GLN A 33 13.01 2.33 -20.57
CA GLN A 33 14.20 1.74 -21.19
C GLN A 33 14.30 0.21 -21.03
N ASP A 34 13.73 -0.39 -19.99
CA ASP A 34 14.02 -1.78 -19.64
C ASP A 34 12.84 -2.75 -19.82
N ARG A 35 11.60 -2.27 -20.05
CA ARG A 35 10.37 -3.10 -19.98
C ARG A 35 10.16 -3.88 -18.66
N ASP A 36 11.07 -3.73 -17.71
CA ASP A 36 10.97 -4.31 -16.36
C ASP A 36 10.06 -3.46 -15.49
N VAL A 37 9.07 -4.11 -14.89
CA VAL A 37 8.25 -3.52 -13.82
C VAL A 37 8.97 -3.76 -12.51
N GLN A 38 9.12 -2.70 -11.72
CA GLN A 38 9.57 -2.79 -10.34
C GLN A 38 8.41 -2.48 -9.41
N TYR A 39 8.28 -3.26 -8.36
CA TYR A 39 7.23 -3.18 -7.36
C TYR A 39 7.77 -2.58 -6.08
N TYR A 40 7.02 -1.67 -5.49
CA TYR A 40 7.32 -1.06 -4.19
C TYR A 40 6.03 -0.92 -3.38
N ILE A 41 6.17 -0.70 -2.08
CA ILE A 41 5.03 -0.48 -1.19
C ILE A 41 4.97 0.99 -0.82
N ASP A 42 3.83 1.59 -1.09
CA ASP A 42 3.46 2.95 -0.76
C ASP A 42 2.56 2.95 0.48
N VAL A 43 2.85 3.78 1.48
CA VAL A 43 2.07 3.83 2.71
C VAL A 43 1.45 5.20 2.86
N THR A 44 0.12 5.23 2.93
CA THR A 44 -0.65 6.46 3.12
C THR A 44 -1.54 6.33 4.35
N ALA A 45 -1.87 7.45 4.96
CA ALA A 45 -2.81 7.52 6.05
C ALA A 45 -3.85 8.60 5.78
N THR A 46 -5.11 8.27 6.06
CA THR A 46 -6.23 9.19 5.88
C THR A 46 -6.86 9.48 7.24
N SER A 47 -7.16 10.74 7.51
CA SER A 47 -7.90 11.14 8.71
C SER A 47 -9.26 10.43 8.77
N PRO A 48 -9.81 10.18 9.97
CA PRO A 48 -11.12 9.53 10.11
C PRO A 48 -12.26 10.29 9.41
N ASP A 49 -12.09 11.60 9.25
CA ASP A 49 -13.03 12.52 8.58
C ASP A 49 -12.83 12.57 7.06
N LEU A 50 -11.83 11.87 6.52
CA LEU A 50 -11.41 11.89 5.12
C LEU A 50 -11.00 13.27 4.59
N SER A 51 -10.68 14.20 5.50
CA SER A 51 -10.27 15.57 5.18
C SER A 51 -8.80 15.68 4.80
N ASP A 52 -7.96 14.84 5.38
CA ASP A 52 -6.51 14.91 5.29
C ASP A 52 -5.95 13.57 4.85
N GLU A 53 -5.03 13.62 3.89
CA GLU A 53 -4.20 12.50 3.48
C GLU A 53 -2.75 12.82 3.80
N LEU A 54 -2.10 11.91 4.52
CA LEU A 54 -0.68 11.97 4.82
C LEU A 54 0.02 10.84 4.08
N ASP A 55 0.91 11.23 3.17
CA ASP A 55 1.94 10.35 2.64
C ASP A 55 2.93 10.02 3.78
N ILE A 56 2.92 8.76 4.22
CA ILE A 56 3.87 8.27 5.24
C ILE A 56 5.23 7.96 4.59
N GLY A 57 5.21 7.58 3.31
CA GLY A 57 6.38 7.26 2.49
C GLY A 57 6.40 5.81 2.03
N PHE A 58 7.52 5.45 1.42
CA PHE A 58 7.73 4.11 0.85
C PHE A 58 8.31 3.16 1.88
N TRP A 59 7.75 1.95 1.96
CA TRP A 59 8.45 0.87 2.64
C TRP A 59 9.70 0.53 1.83
N PRO A 60 10.89 0.46 2.45
CA PRO A 60 12.11 0.22 1.71
C PRO A 60 12.13 -1.21 1.17
N GLY A 61 12.47 -1.31 -0.11
CA GLY A 61 12.38 -2.54 -0.88
C GLY A 61 11.63 -2.27 -2.18
N MET A 62 12.39 -2.06 -3.26
CA MET A 62 11.84 -2.06 -4.62
C MET A 62 12.35 -3.33 -5.32
N ASN A 63 11.42 -4.18 -5.74
CA ASN A 63 11.71 -5.54 -6.20
C ASN A 63 11.11 -5.77 -7.58
N LYS A 64 11.82 -6.51 -8.44
CA LYS A 64 11.25 -6.99 -9.73
C LYS A 64 10.28 -8.16 -9.53
N ASP A 65 10.39 -8.88 -8.42
CA ASP A 65 9.53 -10.00 -8.07
C ASP A 65 8.42 -9.55 -7.12
N TYR A 66 7.18 -9.61 -7.61
CA TYR A 66 5.99 -9.26 -6.85
C TYR A 66 5.83 -10.12 -5.58
N ALA A 67 6.31 -11.37 -5.58
CA ALA A 67 6.21 -12.25 -4.43
C ALA A 67 7.06 -11.75 -3.23
N ILE A 68 8.20 -11.10 -3.51
CA ILE A 68 9.02 -10.48 -2.46
C ILE A 68 8.27 -9.30 -1.86
N THR A 69 7.64 -8.47 -2.70
CA THR A 69 6.83 -7.33 -2.23
C THR A 69 5.59 -7.77 -1.44
N GLU A 70 4.97 -8.91 -1.80
CA GLU A 70 3.89 -9.51 -0.99
C GLU A 70 4.38 -9.95 0.39
N GLN A 71 5.60 -10.50 0.49
CA GLN A 71 6.19 -10.85 1.78
C GLN A 71 6.44 -9.60 2.64
N ASP A 72 6.96 -8.52 2.04
CA ASP A 72 7.13 -7.25 2.74
C ASP A 72 5.77 -6.66 3.22
N LEU A 73 4.68 -6.81 2.46
CA LEU A 73 3.33 -6.45 2.93
C LEU A 73 2.87 -7.28 4.12
N ALA A 74 3.15 -8.58 4.10
CA ALA A 74 2.81 -9.48 5.20
C ALA A 74 3.54 -9.06 6.48
N ASP A 75 4.82 -8.66 6.37
CA ASP A 75 5.61 -8.14 7.49
C ASP A 75 5.01 -6.84 8.05
N ILE A 76 4.57 -5.90 7.18
CA ILE A 76 3.88 -4.69 7.62
C ILE A 76 2.59 -5.03 8.38
N LYS A 77 1.81 -6.00 7.87
CA LYS A 77 0.55 -6.42 8.48
C LYS A 77 0.76 -7.12 9.83
N ASP A 78 1.81 -7.90 9.98
CA ASP A 78 2.19 -8.54 11.24
C ASP A 78 2.60 -7.50 12.29
N LEU A 79 3.42 -6.53 11.90
CA LEU A 79 3.87 -5.42 12.76
C LEU A 79 2.71 -4.47 13.14
N HIS A 80 1.79 -4.24 12.21
CA HIS A 80 0.68 -3.29 12.36
C HIS A 80 -0.65 -3.92 11.90
N PRO A 81 -1.31 -4.73 12.75
CA PRO A 81 -2.49 -5.51 12.36
C PRO A 81 -3.69 -4.65 11.92
N SER A 82 -3.73 -3.37 12.30
CA SER A 82 -4.78 -2.43 11.90
C SER A 82 -4.58 -1.80 10.51
N VAL A 83 -3.41 -1.96 9.89
CA VAL A 83 -3.15 -1.45 8.53
C VAL A 83 -4.00 -2.22 7.51
N LYS A 84 -4.60 -1.51 6.57
CA LYS A 84 -5.26 -2.10 5.41
C LYS A 84 -4.22 -2.37 4.33
N ILE A 85 -4.30 -3.55 3.70
CA ILE A 85 -3.41 -3.93 2.61
C ILE A 85 -4.18 -3.80 1.30
N GLU A 86 -3.67 -2.96 0.41
CA GLU A 86 -4.19 -2.82 -0.94
C GLU A 86 -3.18 -3.39 -1.94
N ARG A 87 -3.60 -4.45 -2.62
CA ARG A 87 -2.83 -4.98 -3.74
C ARG A 87 -3.27 -4.21 -4.97
N ALA A 88 -2.33 -3.87 -5.85
CA ALA A 88 -2.71 -3.37 -7.17
C ALA A 88 -3.58 -4.43 -7.85
N ALA A 89 -4.90 -4.26 -7.80
CA ALA A 89 -5.81 -5.05 -8.60
C ALA A 89 -5.47 -4.73 -10.06
N ASN A 90 -5.02 -5.75 -10.79
CA ASN A 90 -4.68 -5.70 -12.22
C ASN A 90 -3.33 -5.05 -12.58
N LEU A 91 -2.26 -5.84 -12.50
CA LEU A 91 -1.51 -6.12 -13.74
C LEU A 91 -2.19 -7.30 -14.44
N SER A 92 -3.44 -7.10 -14.84
CA SER A 92 -4.12 -8.06 -15.70
C SER A 92 -3.40 -8.03 -17.03
N SER A 93 -2.85 -9.19 -17.36
CA SER A 93 -2.39 -9.50 -18.71
C SER A 93 -3.60 -9.44 -19.63
N GLY A 94 -3.87 -8.26 -20.19
CA GLY A 94 -5.01 -8.03 -21.10
C GLY A 94 -6.38 -8.17 -20.45
N ASP A 95 -7.36 -7.59 -21.14
CA ASP A 95 -8.81 -7.74 -20.96
C ASP A 95 -9.50 -6.99 -19.79
N GLU A 96 -10.02 -5.81 -20.18
CA GLU A 96 -11.38 -5.29 -19.96
C GLU A 96 -12.07 -5.51 -18.59
N GLY A 97 -12.45 -4.40 -17.93
CA GLY A 97 -13.57 -4.43 -16.99
C GLY A 97 -13.47 -3.48 -15.80
N CYS A 98 -13.83 -2.21 -16.00
CA CYS A 98 -14.25 -1.32 -14.94
C CYS A 98 -15.57 -1.86 -14.33
N VAL A 99 -15.59 -2.18 -13.04
CA VAL A 99 -16.87 -2.40 -12.33
C VAL A 99 -16.90 -1.54 -11.07
N VAL A 100 -17.70 -0.48 -11.18
CA VAL A 100 -18.14 0.36 -10.07
C VAL A 100 -19.08 -0.49 -9.22
N LEU A 101 -18.69 -0.82 -7.98
CA LEU A 101 -19.63 -1.38 -7.02
C LEU A 101 -20.44 -0.24 -6.44
N THR A 102 -21.60 0.03 -7.06
CA THR A 102 -22.64 0.87 -6.50
C THR A 102 -23.28 0.17 -5.30
N ASP A 103 -23.31 0.92 -4.21
CA ASP A 103 -24.13 0.81 -3.01
C ASP A 103 -25.40 -0.06 -3.17
N SER A 104 -25.57 -1.01 -2.26
CA SER A 104 -26.85 -1.70 -2.05
C SER A 104 -27.34 -1.42 -0.64
N VAL A 105 -27.99 -0.28 -0.46
CA VAL A 105 -29.10 -0.15 0.49
C VAL A 105 -30.19 -1.16 0.13
N ASN A 106 -30.52 -2.04 1.08
CA ASN A 106 -31.81 -2.72 1.24
C ASN A 106 -31.78 -3.30 2.66
N GLY A 107 -32.78 -3.19 3.53
CA GLY A 107 -34.17 -2.74 3.45
C GLY A 107 -34.84 -3.27 4.72
#